data_AF-A0A8H4A8M0-F1
#
_entry.id   AF-A0A8H4A8M0-F1
#
_cell.length_a   1.000
_cell.length_b   1.000
_cell.length_c   1.000
_cell.angle_alpha   90.00
_cell.angle_beta   90.00
_cell.angle_gamma   90.00
#
_symmetry.space_group_name_H-M   'P 1'
#
loop_
_entity.id
_entity.type
_entity.pdbx_description
1 polymer ?
#
loop_
_entity_poly.entity_id
_entity_poly.type
_entity_poly.pdbx_seq_one_letter_code
_entity_poly.pdbx_strand_id
1 'polypeptide(L)'
;MRGVDAALVAASQKNSTTTKIAIPIEHTKHMMWLSDLSIEALKNWNTPNIQIKVITQDRPQSLSRLMKSLNSSIYFGDNVHLTINIDRSADPVTVKYCQTIEWPFGQKNIRYRIIQGGLVAAVSESYYPSTNDDYAIILEDDIEVSPFYYIWTKYIILKYRYGNDRNLVGRMFGISLYNMPISELNMAGRQLFNATKILQNTKYPNQSPYLSQVPCSWGALYFPEIWREFHDYLNARLADVSGPNLQQIIVPESRSSLWGRSWKRYMIELIYLRGYVMLYPNYQNYTSFSTNYAEKGVHYKVNKGGNNKLRVPLMKEDKILKGLPDNHLPNFNDLPTLDLWGNVISPEELIQRGRKLHSEISRCPPSDIDKLTYDPQDLLCVDPSNELIAVEKDLAKNQ
;
A
#
# COMPACT_ATOMS: atom_id res chain seq x y z
N MET A 1 26.75 4.49 -14.69
CA MET A 1 27.31 5.32 -13.60
C MET A 1 26.39 6.50 -13.29
N ARG A 2 25.16 6.30 -12.79
CA ARG A 2 24.22 7.41 -12.49
C ARG A 2 23.73 7.47 -11.03
N GLY A 3 23.71 6.35 -10.31
CA GLY A 3 23.30 6.31 -8.89
C GLY A 3 24.42 6.57 -7.88
N VAL A 4 25.69 6.60 -8.31
CA VAL A 4 26.84 6.69 -7.40
C VAL A 4 26.97 8.10 -6.82
N ASP A 5 26.73 9.16 -7.61
CA ASP A 5 26.92 10.54 -7.16
C ASP A 5 25.86 11.01 -6.14
N ALA A 6 24.59 10.69 -6.34
CA ALA A 6 23.52 11.08 -5.41
C ALA A 6 23.61 10.32 -4.08
N ALA A 7 23.95 9.02 -4.11
CA ALA A 7 24.19 8.24 -2.90
C ALA A 7 25.43 8.73 -2.12
N LEU A 8 26.50 9.11 -2.82
CA LEU A 8 27.68 9.76 -2.22
C LEU A 8 27.32 11.11 -1.59
N VAL A 9 26.49 11.91 -2.26
CA VAL A 9 26.00 13.19 -1.75
C VAL A 9 25.16 12.99 -0.48
N ALA A 10 24.26 12.01 -0.44
CA ALA A 10 23.49 11.68 0.76
C ALA A 10 24.38 11.16 1.90
N ALA A 11 25.33 10.26 1.61
CA ALA A 11 26.26 9.72 2.58
C ALA A 11 27.20 10.81 3.17
N SER A 12 27.57 11.82 2.38
CA SER A 12 28.42 12.94 2.80
C SER A 12 27.73 13.93 3.74
N GLN A 13 26.42 13.80 3.97
CA GLN A 13 25.61 14.78 4.71
C GLN A 13 25.31 14.41 6.17
N LYS A 14 25.77 13.25 6.67
CA LYS A 14 25.41 12.77 8.02
C LYS A 14 25.68 13.76 9.17
N ASN A 15 26.49 14.81 8.96
CA ASN A 15 26.78 15.88 9.93
C ASN A 15 26.65 17.32 9.35
N SER A 16 25.89 17.52 8.26
CA SER A 16 25.71 18.84 7.63
C SER A 16 24.38 19.47 8.06
N THR A 17 24.38 20.77 8.41
CA THR A 17 23.14 21.54 8.66
C THR A 17 22.34 21.83 7.38
N THR A 18 22.97 21.62 6.22
CA THR A 18 22.39 21.90 4.90
C THR A 18 22.12 20.59 4.16
N THR A 19 20.86 20.37 3.80
CA THR A 19 20.43 19.27 2.92
C THR A 19 20.83 19.58 1.49
N LYS A 20 21.66 18.73 0.87
CA LYS A 20 21.99 18.84 -0.56
C LYS A 20 21.11 17.91 -1.37
N ILE A 21 20.47 18.48 -2.38
CA ILE A 21 19.59 17.79 -3.32
C ILE A 21 20.32 17.73 -4.67
N ALA A 22 20.75 16.53 -5.07
CA ALA A 22 21.41 16.29 -6.34
C ALA A 22 20.44 15.55 -7.27
N ILE A 23 20.06 16.19 -8.37
CA ILE A 23 19.11 15.63 -9.33
C ILE A 23 19.79 15.50 -10.70
N PRO A 24 19.69 14.35 -11.37
CA PRO A 24 20.20 14.17 -12.73
C PRO A 24 19.58 15.18 -13.70
N ILE A 25 20.41 15.77 -14.57
CA ILE A 25 19.99 16.85 -15.47
C ILE A 25 18.82 16.43 -16.38
N GLU A 26 18.75 15.16 -16.76
CA GLU A 26 17.66 14.60 -17.57
C GLU A 26 16.30 14.59 -16.87
N HIS A 27 16.28 14.62 -15.53
CA HIS A 27 15.06 14.62 -14.72
C HIS A 27 14.58 16.03 -14.38
N THR A 28 15.36 17.07 -14.71
CA THR A 28 15.06 18.46 -14.32
C THR A 28 13.71 18.97 -14.84
N LYS A 29 13.30 18.51 -16.03
CA LYS A 29 12.00 18.85 -16.62
C LYS A 29 10.78 18.33 -15.82
N HIS A 30 11.01 17.45 -14.85
CA HIS A 30 9.98 16.83 -14.00
C HIS A 30 10.01 17.33 -12.55
N MET A 31 10.69 18.45 -12.27
CA MET A 31 10.89 18.96 -10.91
C MET A 31 9.85 19.98 -10.46
N MET A 32 8.85 20.30 -11.28
CA MET A 32 7.90 21.38 -10.94
C MET A 32 7.16 21.13 -9.62
N TRP A 33 6.93 19.88 -9.24
CA TRP A 33 6.27 19.53 -7.96
C TRP A 33 7.10 19.92 -6.72
N LEU A 34 8.41 20.16 -6.84
CA LEU A 34 9.24 20.61 -5.72
C LEU A 34 8.78 21.97 -5.20
N SER A 35 8.17 22.82 -6.04
CA SER A 35 7.70 24.15 -5.62
C SER A 35 6.50 24.09 -4.67
N ASP A 36 5.80 22.96 -4.59
CA ASP A 36 4.69 22.75 -3.64
C ASP A 36 5.18 22.22 -2.27
N LEU A 37 6.46 21.86 -2.16
CA LEU A 37 7.02 21.36 -0.90
C LEU A 37 7.41 22.50 0.03
N SER A 38 7.14 22.32 1.32
CA SER A 38 7.67 23.21 2.35
C SER A 38 9.18 23.04 2.52
N ILE A 39 9.84 24.04 3.12
CA ILE A 39 11.27 23.95 3.46
C ILE A 39 11.55 22.74 4.37
N GLU A 40 10.64 22.42 5.29
CA GLU A 40 10.76 21.26 6.18
C GLU A 40 10.75 19.93 5.39
N ALA A 41 9.87 19.82 4.40
CA ALA A 41 9.85 18.67 3.51
C ALA A 41 11.15 18.55 2.69
N LEU A 42 11.64 19.68 2.15
CA LEU A 42 12.89 19.71 1.38
C LEU A 42 14.12 19.37 2.23
N LYS A 43 14.16 19.77 3.51
CA LYS A 43 15.23 19.36 4.44
C LYS A 43 15.31 17.84 4.59
N ASN A 44 14.17 17.15 4.47
CA ASN A 44 14.05 15.71 4.58
C ASN A 44 14.13 14.99 3.22
N TRP A 45 14.59 15.64 2.14
CA TRP A 45 14.64 15.04 0.80
C TRP A 45 15.30 13.65 0.73
N ASN A 46 16.35 13.44 1.53
CA ASN A 46 17.14 12.20 1.59
C ASN A 46 16.77 11.27 2.76
N THR A 47 15.75 11.62 3.56
CA THR A 47 15.35 10.85 4.75
C THR A 47 14.50 9.62 4.40
N PRO A 48 13.42 9.72 3.59
CA PRO A 48 12.60 8.56 3.24
C PRO A 48 13.38 7.57 2.37
N ASN A 49 13.47 6.31 2.82
CA ASN A 49 13.99 5.19 2.05
C ASN A 49 12.84 4.44 1.38
N ILE A 50 12.64 4.67 0.08
CA ILE A 50 11.59 4.00 -0.70
C ILE A 50 12.19 2.82 -1.44
N GLN A 51 11.75 1.61 -1.10
CA GLN A 51 12.17 0.37 -1.73
C GLN A 51 11.07 -0.22 -2.63
N ILE A 52 11.46 -1.08 -3.57
CA ILE A 52 10.54 -1.81 -4.44
C ILE A 52 10.60 -3.30 -4.11
N LYS A 53 9.44 -3.90 -3.89
CA LYS A 53 9.26 -5.33 -3.62
C LYS A 53 8.39 -5.92 -4.70
N VAL A 54 8.99 -6.76 -5.54
CA VAL A 54 8.29 -7.47 -6.61
C VAL A 54 7.99 -8.89 -6.14
N ILE A 55 6.76 -9.35 -6.34
CA ILE A 55 6.31 -10.71 -6.04
C ILE A 55 6.03 -11.41 -7.37
N THR A 56 6.59 -12.61 -7.56
CA THR A 56 6.47 -13.37 -8.80
C THR A 56 6.46 -14.88 -8.53
N GLN A 57 5.91 -15.65 -9.47
CA GLN A 57 5.98 -17.12 -9.43
C GLN A 57 6.40 -17.70 -10.79
N ASP A 58 5.48 -17.79 -11.75
CA ASP A 58 5.67 -18.55 -13.00
C ASP A 58 5.27 -17.77 -14.28
N ARG A 59 5.37 -16.43 -14.24
CA ARG A 59 4.95 -15.53 -15.33
C ARG A 59 6.10 -14.64 -15.85
N PRO A 60 7.07 -15.20 -16.60
CA PRO A 60 8.29 -14.48 -16.97
C PRO A 60 8.04 -13.30 -17.93
N GLN A 61 7.05 -13.42 -18.82
CA GLN A 61 6.71 -12.36 -19.77
C GLN A 61 6.11 -11.13 -19.06
N SER A 62 5.26 -11.39 -18.07
CA SER A 62 4.59 -10.39 -17.25
C SER A 62 5.58 -9.67 -16.34
N LEU A 63 6.41 -10.45 -15.65
CA LEU A 63 7.53 -9.93 -14.88
C LEU A 63 8.45 -9.08 -15.76
N SER A 64 8.73 -9.50 -16.99
CA SER A 64 9.54 -8.71 -17.92
C SER A 64 8.91 -7.36 -18.28
N ARG A 65 7.59 -7.32 -18.48
CA ARG A 65 6.84 -6.06 -18.69
C ARG A 65 6.95 -5.15 -17.46
N LEU A 66 6.71 -5.68 -16.27
CA LEU A 66 6.86 -4.93 -15.01
C LEU A 66 8.27 -4.34 -14.91
N MET A 67 9.30 -5.18 -15.07
CA MET A 67 10.68 -4.76 -14.94
C MET A 67 11.10 -3.72 -15.97
N LYS A 68 10.61 -3.84 -17.21
CA LYS A 68 10.81 -2.80 -18.24
C LYS A 68 10.20 -1.46 -17.83
N SER A 69 8.99 -1.47 -17.28
CA SER A 69 8.33 -0.24 -16.81
C SER A 69 9.08 0.40 -15.63
N LEU A 70 9.52 -0.40 -14.65
CA LEU A 70 10.35 0.04 -13.54
C LEU A 70 11.67 0.65 -14.02
N ASN A 71 12.34 0.03 -15.00
CA ASN A 71 13.60 0.54 -15.54
C ASN A 71 13.46 1.83 -16.35
N SER A 72 12.27 2.12 -16.87
CA SER A 72 11.98 3.35 -17.62
C SER A 72 11.50 4.53 -16.76
N SER A 73 11.48 4.38 -15.44
CA SER A 73 10.90 5.36 -14.51
C SER A 73 11.89 6.40 -13.99
N ILE A 74 11.35 7.49 -13.43
CA ILE A 74 12.13 8.65 -12.97
C ILE A 74 12.33 8.58 -11.45
N TYR A 75 13.57 8.34 -11.02
CA TYR A 75 13.94 8.17 -9.60
C TYR A 75 14.68 9.37 -8.98
N PHE A 76 14.89 10.47 -9.73
CA PHE A 76 15.63 11.66 -9.28
C PHE A 76 17.04 11.41 -8.72
N GLY A 77 17.67 10.29 -9.08
CA GLY A 77 18.99 9.91 -8.58
C GLY A 77 18.96 9.18 -7.24
N ASP A 78 17.78 8.96 -6.65
CA ASP A 78 17.65 8.23 -5.40
C ASP A 78 18.17 6.80 -5.52
N ASN A 79 18.75 6.30 -4.41
CA ASN A 79 19.16 4.91 -4.29
C ASN A 79 17.95 4.04 -3.93
N VAL A 80 17.31 3.44 -4.93
CA VAL A 80 16.08 2.66 -4.79
C VAL A 80 16.42 1.18 -4.81
N HIS A 81 16.24 0.48 -3.68
CA HIS A 81 16.54 -0.95 -3.59
C HIS A 81 15.41 -1.79 -4.18
N LEU A 82 15.77 -2.80 -4.97
CA LEU A 82 14.84 -3.77 -5.55
C LEU A 82 15.00 -5.11 -4.85
N THR A 83 13.89 -5.70 -4.38
CA THR A 83 13.85 -7.10 -3.95
C THR A 83 12.83 -7.86 -4.77
N ILE A 84 13.25 -8.97 -5.39
CA ILE A 84 12.38 -9.88 -6.13
C ILE A 84 12.12 -11.10 -5.23
N ASN A 85 10.89 -11.22 -4.77
CA ASN A 85 10.37 -12.31 -3.96
C ASN A 85 9.73 -13.37 -4.88
N ILE A 86 10.43 -14.47 -5.07
CA ILE A 86 10.02 -15.62 -5.88
C ILE A 86 9.29 -16.59 -4.95
N ASP A 87 8.00 -16.85 -5.19
CA ASP A 87 7.27 -17.89 -4.45
C ASP A 87 7.73 -19.30 -4.88
N ARG A 88 7.44 -20.31 -4.07
CA ARG A 88 7.77 -21.70 -4.37
C ARG A 88 7.16 -22.12 -5.71
N SER A 89 7.79 -23.07 -6.38
CA SER A 89 7.31 -23.68 -7.64
C SER A 89 7.42 -22.75 -8.86
N ALA A 90 8.19 -21.66 -8.75
CA ALA A 90 8.57 -20.83 -9.89
C ALA A 90 9.27 -21.65 -10.98
N ASP A 91 8.90 -21.41 -12.24
CA ASP A 91 9.49 -22.13 -13.36
C ASP A 91 10.95 -21.70 -13.62
N PRO A 92 11.79 -22.56 -14.21
CA PRO A 92 13.20 -22.24 -14.43
C PRO A 92 13.45 -20.97 -15.27
N VAL A 93 12.54 -20.62 -16.19
CA VAL A 93 12.67 -19.43 -17.04
C VAL A 93 12.47 -18.17 -16.20
N THR A 94 11.46 -18.14 -15.33
CA THR A 94 11.24 -17.03 -14.39
C THR A 94 12.42 -16.85 -13.44
N VAL A 95 12.92 -17.94 -12.86
CA VAL A 95 14.08 -17.89 -11.94
C VAL A 95 15.32 -17.37 -12.65
N LYS A 96 15.61 -17.88 -13.86
CA LYS A 96 16.75 -17.43 -14.66
C LYS A 96 16.61 -15.95 -15.02
N TYR A 97 15.42 -15.52 -15.42
CA TYR A 97 15.15 -14.12 -15.73
C TYR A 97 15.44 -13.23 -14.51
N CYS A 98 14.96 -13.60 -13.32
CA CYS A 98 15.21 -12.88 -12.07
C CYS A 98 16.70 -12.65 -11.80
N GLN A 99 17.53 -13.68 -12.03
CA GLN A 99 18.98 -13.61 -11.86
C GLN A 99 19.63 -12.60 -12.82
N THR A 100 19.15 -12.56 -14.07
CA THR A 100 19.72 -11.72 -15.15
C THR A 100 19.22 -10.28 -15.18
N ILE A 101 18.18 -9.93 -14.43
CA ILE A 101 17.66 -8.55 -14.39
C ILE A 101 18.76 -7.58 -13.94
N GLU A 102 18.97 -6.53 -14.72
CA GLU A 102 19.80 -5.40 -14.33
C GLU A 102 18.96 -4.35 -13.59
N TRP A 103 19.52 -3.82 -12.50
CA TRP A 103 18.89 -2.79 -11.69
C TRP A 103 19.89 -1.67 -11.39
N PRO A 104 19.88 -0.57 -12.16
CA PRO A 104 20.92 0.46 -12.06
C PRO A 104 20.66 1.51 -10.97
N PHE A 105 19.53 1.43 -10.27
CA PHE A 105 19.08 2.45 -9.31
C PHE A 105 19.40 2.12 -7.85
N GLY A 106 19.93 0.94 -7.55
CA GLY A 106 20.30 0.56 -6.20
C GLY A 106 20.65 -0.92 -6.07
N GLN A 107 20.61 -1.46 -4.85
CA GLN A 107 20.87 -2.89 -4.64
C GLN A 107 19.71 -3.75 -5.18
N LYS A 108 20.05 -4.84 -5.88
CA LYS A 108 19.12 -5.90 -6.28
C LYS A 108 19.29 -7.11 -5.37
N ASN A 109 18.22 -7.53 -4.71
CA ASN A 109 18.16 -8.75 -3.90
C ASN A 109 17.14 -9.72 -4.49
N ILE A 110 17.45 -11.02 -4.43
CA ILE A 110 16.52 -12.09 -4.84
C ILE A 110 16.25 -12.95 -3.60
N ARG A 111 14.97 -13.17 -3.31
CA ARG A 111 14.52 -14.08 -2.24
C ARG A 111 13.70 -15.19 -2.90
N TYR A 112 14.12 -16.44 -2.70
CA TYR A 112 13.38 -17.59 -3.19
C TYR A 112 12.78 -18.32 -1.99
N ARG A 113 11.46 -18.49 -1.98
CA ARG A 113 10.75 -19.12 -0.87
C ARG A 113 10.87 -20.64 -0.88
N ILE A 114 11.19 -21.24 0.27
CA ILE A 114 11.28 -22.68 0.41
C ILE A 114 9.89 -23.33 0.45
N ILE A 115 8.97 -22.86 1.30
CA ILE A 115 7.60 -23.40 1.43
C ILE A 115 6.65 -22.58 0.55
N GLN A 116 5.57 -23.15 -0.02
CA GLN A 116 4.61 -22.35 -0.78
C GLN A 116 3.98 -21.30 0.13
N GLY A 117 4.14 -20.02 -0.20
CA GLY A 117 3.56 -18.93 0.58
C GLY A 117 2.09 -18.69 0.26
N GLY A 118 1.73 -18.82 -1.03
CA GLY A 118 0.40 -18.44 -1.49
C GLY A 118 0.13 -16.94 -1.26
N LEU A 119 -1.11 -16.50 -1.49
CA LEU A 119 -1.44 -15.08 -1.45
C LEU A 119 -1.18 -14.39 -0.10
N VAL A 120 -1.27 -15.14 1.01
CA VAL A 120 -1.11 -14.55 2.34
C VAL A 120 0.36 -14.29 2.65
N ALA A 121 1.18 -15.34 2.70
CA ALA A 121 2.58 -15.20 3.07
C ALA A 121 3.42 -14.53 1.97
N ALA A 122 3.11 -14.75 0.68
CA ALA A 122 3.87 -14.12 -0.40
C ALA A 122 3.79 -12.59 -0.35
N VAL A 123 2.65 -12.01 0.06
CA VAL A 123 2.49 -10.56 0.19
C VAL A 123 2.98 -10.05 1.53
N SER A 124 2.49 -10.62 2.64
CA SER A 124 2.80 -10.13 4.00
C SER A 124 4.29 -10.20 4.35
N GLU A 125 5.01 -11.21 3.87
CA GLU A 125 6.44 -11.38 4.13
C GLU A 125 7.34 -10.80 3.02
N SER A 126 6.76 -10.20 1.97
CA SER A 126 7.54 -9.57 0.90
C SER A 126 8.37 -8.37 1.40
N TYR A 127 7.98 -7.83 2.55
CA TYR A 127 8.52 -6.63 3.16
C TYR A 127 8.38 -6.66 4.68
N TYR A 128 9.43 -6.22 5.39
CA TYR A 128 9.33 -5.83 6.79
C TYR A 128 10.23 -4.59 7.01
N PRO A 129 9.68 -3.46 7.50
CA PRO A 129 10.40 -2.19 7.63
C PRO A 129 11.39 -2.22 8.80
N SER A 130 12.57 -1.67 8.58
CA SER A 130 13.61 -1.50 9.61
C SER A 130 13.43 -0.26 10.49
N THR A 131 12.79 0.79 9.96
CA THR A 131 12.56 2.07 10.65
C THR A 131 11.20 2.67 10.23
N ASN A 132 10.86 3.86 10.75
CA ASN A 132 9.66 4.61 10.30
C ASN A 132 9.90 5.43 9.02
N ASP A 133 11.13 5.44 8.52
CA ASP A 133 11.51 6.06 7.25
C ASP A 133 11.69 5.02 6.13
N ASP A 134 11.45 3.75 6.43
CA ASP A 134 11.56 2.64 5.50
C ASP A 134 10.19 2.35 4.88
N TYR A 135 10.02 2.61 3.58
CA TYR A 135 8.77 2.41 2.85
C TYR A 135 8.97 1.36 1.76
N ALA A 136 7.91 0.62 1.45
CA ALA A 136 7.93 -0.33 0.35
C ALA A 136 6.77 -0.13 -0.62
N ILE A 137 7.12 -0.04 -1.89
CA ILE A 137 6.20 -0.22 -3.02
C ILE A 137 6.12 -1.71 -3.32
N ILE A 138 4.95 -2.30 -3.10
CA ILE A 138 4.70 -3.72 -3.33
C ILE A 138 3.98 -3.90 -4.68
N LEU A 139 4.55 -4.73 -5.55
CA LEU A 139 4.09 -4.97 -6.92
C LEU A 139 4.06 -6.48 -7.20
N GLU A 140 2.98 -6.97 -7.82
CA GLU A 140 2.92 -8.31 -8.39
C GLU A 140 3.38 -8.29 -9.85
N ASP A 141 3.82 -9.44 -10.37
CA ASP A 141 4.32 -9.62 -11.74
C ASP A 141 3.33 -9.25 -12.86
N ASP A 142 2.03 -9.12 -12.56
CA ASP A 142 0.98 -8.71 -13.50
C ASP A 142 0.72 -7.19 -13.53
N ILE A 143 1.51 -6.41 -12.79
CA ILE A 143 1.44 -4.95 -12.76
C ILE A 143 2.37 -4.33 -13.82
N GLU A 144 1.97 -3.17 -14.34
CA GLU A 144 2.86 -2.25 -15.05
C GLU A 144 2.73 -0.87 -14.42
N VAL A 145 3.83 -0.13 -14.29
CA VAL A 145 3.83 1.21 -13.69
C VAL A 145 4.06 2.30 -14.72
N SER A 146 3.52 3.49 -14.43
CA SER A 146 3.83 4.72 -15.15
C SER A 146 5.28 5.13 -14.88
N PRO A 147 5.99 5.76 -15.83
CA PRO A 147 7.32 6.35 -15.57
C PRO A 147 7.34 7.36 -14.40
N PHE A 148 6.18 7.89 -14.01
CA PHE A 148 6.01 8.92 -12.98
C PHE A 148 5.58 8.37 -11.62
N TYR A 149 5.44 7.04 -11.46
CA TYR A 149 4.93 6.44 -10.22
C TYR A 149 5.77 6.81 -8.99
N TYR A 150 7.09 6.88 -9.15
CA TYR A 150 8.01 7.23 -8.07
C TYR A 150 7.91 8.72 -7.69
N ILE A 151 7.62 9.58 -8.67
CA ILE A 151 7.37 11.01 -8.41
C ILE A 151 6.14 11.15 -7.53
N TRP A 152 5.05 10.47 -7.89
CA TRP A 152 3.80 10.46 -7.11
C TRP A 152 4.03 10.03 -5.67
N THR A 153 4.74 8.93 -5.43
CA THR A 153 5.01 8.44 -4.07
C THR A 153 5.91 9.37 -3.29
N LYS A 154 7.04 9.81 -3.87
CA LYS A 154 7.99 10.69 -3.20
C LYS A 154 7.36 12.04 -2.85
N TYR A 155 6.56 12.61 -3.76
CA TYR A 155 5.85 13.87 -3.54
C TYR A 155 4.90 13.80 -2.34
N ILE A 156 4.07 12.76 -2.27
CA ILE A 156 3.11 12.57 -1.19
C ILE A 156 3.81 12.31 0.15
N ILE A 157 4.86 11.48 0.15
CA ILE A 157 5.64 11.22 1.36
C ILE A 157 6.26 12.51 1.88
N LEU A 158 6.95 13.27 1.03
CA LEU A 158 7.60 14.51 1.45
C LEU A 158 6.59 15.54 1.93
N LYS A 159 5.48 15.73 1.21
CA LYS A 159 4.45 16.73 1.58
C LYS A 159 3.78 16.38 2.90
N TYR A 160 3.30 15.14 3.06
CA TYR A 160 2.43 14.81 4.18
C TYR A 160 3.17 14.20 5.38
N ARG A 161 4.26 13.44 5.19
CA ARG A 161 4.99 12.82 6.33
C ARG A 161 6.18 13.63 6.80
N TYR A 162 6.80 14.40 5.92
CA TYR A 162 7.98 15.19 6.25
C TYR A 162 7.76 16.70 6.09
N GLY A 163 6.54 17.11 5.75
CA GLY A 163 6.14 18.51 5.64
C GLY A 163 5.32 18.97 6.84
N ASN A 164 4.50 19.99 6.61
CA ASN A 164 3.73 20.65 7.65
C ASN A 164 2.59 19.77 8.20
N ASP A 165 2.10 18.83 7.39
CA ASP A 165 0.95 17.96 7.71
C ASP A 165 1.33 16.70 8.48
N ARG A 166 2.61 16.53 8.88
CA ARG A 166 3.14 15.30 9.50
C ARG A 166 2.41 14.79 10.74
N ASN A 167 1.70 15.68 11.45
CA ASN A 167 0.94 15.30 12.64
C ASN A 167 -0.48 14.78 12.32
N LEU A 168 -0.95 14.93 11.08
CA LEU A 168 -2.30 14.57 10.64
C LEU A 168 -2.35 13.17 10.00
N VAL A 169 -1.21 12.66 9.53
CA VAL A 169 -1.10 11.44 8.72
C VAL A 169 -1.07 10.14 9.53
N GLY A 170 -1.24 10.18 10.85
CA GLY A 170 -1.05 9.01 11.71
C GLY A 170 -1.90 7.80 11.35
N ARG A 171 -3.07 8.02 10.72
CA ARG A 171 -3.99 6.97 10.24
C ARG A 171 -3.84 6.63 8.75
N MET A 172 -2.92 7.28 8.05
CA MET A 172 -2.67 6.97 6.65
C MET A 172 -1.79 5.71 6.57
N PHE A 173 -2.25 4.62 5.95
CA PHE A 173 -1.49 3.36 5.89
C PHE A 173 -0.71 3.15 4.58
N GLY A 174 -0.90 4.02 3.59
CA GLY A 174 -0.20 3.90 2.33
C GLY A 174 -0.70 4.82 1.23
N ILE A 175 -0.12 4.63 0.05
CA ILE A 175 -0.37 5.38 -1.17
C ILE A 175 -0.68 4.39 -2.28
N SER A 176 -1.86 4.49 -2.89
CA SER A 176 -2.18 3.73 -4.09
C SER A 176 -1.47 4.34 -5.30
N LEU A 177 -0.94 3.48 -6.17
CA LEU A 177 -0.54 3.85 -7.53
C LEU A 177 -1.71 3.72 -8.51
N TYR A 178 -2.74 2.98 -8.12
CA TYR A 178 -3.89 2.63 -8.95
C TYR A 178 -5.06 3.58 -8.70
N ASN A 179 -5.69 4.08 -9.76
CA ASN A 179 -6.97 4.77 -9.69
C ASN A 179 -8.09 3.76 -9.88
N MET A 180 -8.89 3.53 -8.84
CA MET A 180 -9.82 2.41 -8.77
C MET A 180 -11.07 2.65 -9.63
N PRO A 181 -11.41 1.80 -10.62
CA PRO A 181 -12.67 1.91 -11.39
C PRO A 181 -13.79 1.02 -10.85
N ILE A 182 -13.49 0.15 -9.86
CA ILE A 182 -14.39 -0.86 -9.33
C ILE A 182 -14.29 -0.89 -7.80
N SER A 183 -15.42 -0.84 -7.10
CA SER A 183 -15.53 -1.17 -5.68
C SER A 183 -15.66 -2.68 -5.52
N GLU A 184 -14.78 -3.29 -4.70
CA GLU A 184 -14.71 -4.75 -4.52
C GLU A 184 -15.47 -5.27 -3.29
N LEU A 185 -15.84 -4.39 -2.36
CA LEU A 185 -16.27 -4.75 -1.00
C LEU A 185 -17.78 -4.86 -0.82
N ASN A 186 -18.56 -4.43 -1.81
CA ASN A 186 -20.01 -4.56 -1.80
C ASN A 186 -20.46 -6.03 -1.73
N MET A 187 -21.44 -6.32 -0.87
CA MET A 187 -22.01 -7.67 -0.69
C MET A 187 -22.63 -8.23 -1.97
N ALA A 188 -23.27 -7.37 -2.77
CA ALA A 188 -23.83 -7.73 -4.09
C ALA A 188 -22.76 -8.05 -5.15
N GLY A 189 -21.49 -7.78 -4.85
CA GLY A 189 -20.35 -8.05 -5.71
C GLY A 189 -19.63 -6.78 -6.20
N ARG A 190 -18.79 -6.96 -7.22
CA ARG A 190 -17.99 -5.85 -7.78
C ARG A 190 -18.92 -4.85 -8.48
N GLN A 191 -18.84 -3.58 -8.08
CA GLN A 191 -19.62 -2.49 -8.67
C GLN A 191 -18.70 -1.45 -9.30
N LEU A 192 -19.19 -0.73 -10.32
CA LEU A 192 -18.45 0.39 -10.87
C LEU A 192 -18.28 1.47 -9.80
N PHE A 193 -17.09 2.04 -9.72
CA PHE A 193 -16.75 3.09 -8.78
C PHE A 193 -16.10 4.25 -9.53
N ASN A 194 -16.48 5.47 -9.17
CA ASN A 194 -15.93 6.68 -9.76
C ASN A 194 -15.88 7.79 -8.71
N ALA A 195 -14.69 8.03 -8.16
CA ALA A 195 -14.49 9.07 -7.15
C ALA A 195 -14.92 10.45 -7.66
N THR A 196 -14.60 10.81 -8.91
CA THR A 196 -15.03 12.08 -9.51
C THR A 196 -16.55 12.28 -9.41
N LYS A 197 -17.36 11.26 -9.72
CA LYS A 197 -18.82 11.34 -9.61
C LYS A 197 -19.30 11.43 -8.18
N ILE A 198 -18.64 10.72 -7.26
CA ILE A 198 -18.97 10.77 -5.83
C ILE A 198 -18.72 12.18 -5.27
N LEU A 199 -17.66 12.86 -5.73
CA LEU A 199 -17.28 14.19 -5.27
C LEU A 199 -18.10 15.34 -5.89
N GLN A 200 -18.80 15.13 -7.01
CA GLN A 200 -19.53 16.16 -7.77
C GLN A 200 -20.46 17.05 -6.94
N ASN A 201 -21.11 16.48 -5.92
CA ASN A 201 -22.08 17.18 -5.08
C ASN A 201 -21.55 17.43 -3.66
N THR A 202 -20.23 17.54 -3.52
CA THR A 202 -19.56 17.77 -2.23
C THR A 202 -18.81 19.10 -2.25
N LYS A 203 -18.23 19.48 -1.11
CA LYS A 203 -17.36 20.67 -1.02
C LYS A 203 -15.99 20.47 -1.69
N TYR A 204 -15.63 19.25 -2.07
CA TYR A 204 -14.29 18.92 -2.56
C TYR A 204 -14.21 19.03 -4.09
N PRO A 205 -13.04 19.40 -4.64
CA PRO A 205 -12.84 19.38 -6.09
C PRO A 205 -13.05 17.98 -6.69
N ASN A 206 -13.68 17.92 -7.85
CA ASN A 206 -14.05 16.65 -8.51
C ASN A 206 -12.85 15.73 -8.80
N GLN A 207 -11.68 16.30 -9.11
CA GLN A 207 -10.43 15.58 -9.37
C GLN A 207 -9.50 15.54 -8.15
N SER A 208 -9.99 15.88 -6.95
CA SER A 208 -9.18 15.80 -5.75
C SER A 208 -8.75 14.36 -5.49
N PRO A 209 -7.45 14.09 -5.23
CA PRO A 209 -7.04 12.85 -4.59
C PRO A 209 -7.86 12.62 -3.33
N TYR A 210 -8.06 11.37 -2.94
CA TYR A 210 -8.94 11.03 -1.82
C TYR A 210 -8.29 10.01 -0.90
N LEU A 211 -8.72 10.02 0.35
CA LEU A 211 -8.40 9.00 1.35
C LEU A 211 -9.49 7.92 1.30
N SER A 212 -9.12 6.63 1.39
CA SER A 212 -10.08 5.53 1.39
C SER A 212 -9.65 4.40 2.33
N GLN A 213 -10.60 3.77 3.02
CA GLN A 213 -10.34 2.55 3.79
C GLN A 213 -10.01 1.31 2.95
N VAL A 214 -10.14 1.37 1.61
CA VAL A 214 -9.86 0.21 0.76
C VAL A 214 -8.35 0.08 0.58
N PRO A 215 -7.70 -1.04 0.95
CA PRO A 215 -6.29 -1.27 0.61
C PRO A 215 -6.14 -1.61 -0.88
N CYS A 216 -5.11 -1.04 -1.51
CA CYS A 216 -4.80 -1.32 -2.91
C CYS A 216 -3.89 -2.54 -3.06
N SER A 217 -4.31 -3.51 -3.86
CA SER A 217 -3.53 -4.71 -4.22
C SER A 217 -3.00 -4.67 -5.66
N TRP A 218 -3.08 -3.52 -6.34
CA TRP A 218 -2.66 -3.37 -7.74
C TRP A 218 -1.53 -2.35 -7.90
N GLY A 219 -0.62 -2.37 -6.93
CA GLY A 219 0.50 -1.43 -6.81
C GLY A 219 0.21 -0.34 -5.80
N ALA A 220 0.92 -0.40 -4.68
CA ALA A 220 0.79 0.54 -3.59
C ALA A 220 2.10 0.62 -2.79
N LEU A 221 2.31 1.79 -2.19
CA LEU A 221 3.31 1.99 -1.16
C LEU A 221 2.65 1.83 0.21
N TYR A 222 3.27 1.05 1.11
CA TYR A 222 2.78 0.85 2.49
C TYR A 222 3.65 1.56 3.52
N PHE A 223 3.01 2.11 4.55
CA PHE A 223 3.69 2.84 5.62
C PHE A 223 4.23 1.91 6.70
N PRO A 224 5.46 2.16 7.19
CA PRO A 224 6.21 1.20 8.00
C PRO A 224 5.51 0.79 9.30
N GLU A 225 5.07 1.76 10.10
CA GLU A 225 4.47 1.51 11.41
C GLU A 225 3.18 0.68 11.32
N ILE A 226 2.32 0.99 10.35
CA ILE A 226 1.07 0.26 10.15
C ILE A 226 1.32 -1.10 9.49
N TRP A 227 2.36 -1.24 8.66
CA TRP A 227 2.72 -2.56 8.11
C TRP A 227 3.25 -3.51 9.20
N ARG A 228 4.00 -3.01 10.19
CA ARG A 228 4.40 -3.81 11.36
C ARG A 228 3.21 -4.20 12.20
N GLU A 229 2.32 -3.26 12.51
CA GLU A 229 1.07 -3.55 13.20
C GLU A 229 0.25 -4.62 12.46
N PHE A 230 0.13 -4.50 11.13
CA PHE A 230 -0.54 -5.50 10.31
C PHE A 230 0.13 -6.87 10.38
N HIS A 231 1.47 -6.92 10.40
CA HIS A 231 2.20 -8.18 10.54
C HIS A 231 1.88 -8.89 11.86
N ASP A 232 1.89 -8.16 12.97
CA ASP A 232 1.57 -8.70 14.30
C ASP A 232 0.09 -9.10 14.40
N TYR A 233 -0.81 -8.27 13.84
CA TYR A 233 -2.24 -8.54 13.77
C TYR A 233 -2.51 -9.81 12.95
N LEU A 234 -1.91 -9.93 11.77
CA LEU A 234 -2.06 -11.07 10.88
C LEU A 234 -1.58 -12.36 11.57
N ASN A 235 -0.43 -12.31 12.24
CA ASN A 235 0.10 -13.47 12.97
C ASN A 235 -0.89 -13.96 14.04
N ALA A 236 -1.38 -13.05 14.89
CA ALA A 236 -2.35 -13.37 15.93
C ALA A 236 -3.67 -13.90 15.34
N ARG A 237 -4.19 -13.29 14.27
CA ARG A 237 -5.41 -13.73 13.59
C ARG A 237 -5.26 -15.11 12.95
N LEU A 238 -4.14 -15.40 12.31
CA LEU A 238 -3.90 -16.71 11.70
C LEU A 238 -3.79 -17.82 12.75
N ALA A 239 -3.15 -17.54 13.89
CA ALA A 239 -3.07 -18.45 15.02
C ALA A 239 -4.47 -18.73 15.61
N ASP A 240 -5.28 -17.69 15.83
CA ASP A 240 -6.63 -17.82 16.36
C ASP A 240 -7.55 -18.62 15.43
N VAL A 241 -7.55 -18.30 14.12
CA VAL A 241 -8.38 -18.98 13.12
C VAL A 241 -7.98 -20.45 12.93
N SER A 242 -6.72 -20.79 13.15
CA SER A 242 -6.20 -22.16 12.99
C SER A 242 -6.33 -23.02 14.24
N GLY A 243 -6.63 -22.41 15.40
CA GLY A 243 -6.75 -23.11 16.67
C GLY A 243 -8.02 -22.71 17.43
N PRO A 244 -7.91 -21.88 18.49
CA PRO A 244 -8.94 -21.76 19.50
C PRO A 244 -10.19 -21.01 19.04
N ASN A 245 -10.10 -20.21 17.96
CA ASN A 245 -11.19 -19.46 17.34
C ASN A 245 -11.96 -18.59 18.36
N LEU A 246 -11.20 -17.83 19.14
CA LEU A 246 -11.65 -17.02 20.27
C LEU A 246 -12.28 -15.69 19.82
N GLN A 247 -11.89 -15.16 18.66
CA GLN A 247 -12.40 -13.88 18.16
C GLN A 247 -12.99 -14.01 16.75
N GLN A 248 -14.29 -13.71 16.65
CA GLN A 248 -14.98 -13.56 15.37
C GLN A 248 -15.01 -12.10 14.93
N ILE A 249 -13.95 -11.69 14.25
CA ILE A 249 -13.85 -10.35 13.66
C ILE A 249 -14.48 -10.38 12.28
N ILE A 250 -15.64 -9.73 12.16
CA ILE A 250 -16.40 -9.60 10.91
C ILE A 250 -16.64 -8.12 10.67
N VAL A 251 -16.13 -7.61 9.55
CA VAL A 251 -16.44 -6.25 9.13
C VAL A 251 -17.89 -6.22 8.63
N PRO A 252 -18.78 -5.40 9.24
CA PRO A 252 -20.19 -5.33 8.85
C PRO A 252 -20.32 -5.03 7.36
N GLU A 253 -21.30 -5.63 6.68
CA GLU A 253 -21.65 -5.38 5.26
C GLU A 253 -20.47 -5.39 4.26
N SER A 254 -19.37 -6.05 4.62
CA SER A 254 -18.20 -6.16 3.76
C SER A 254 -18.06 -7.57 3.23
N ARG A 255 -17.92 -7.67 1.90
CA ARG A 255 -17.63 -8.92 1.20
C ARG A 255 -16.27 -9.50 1.60
N SER A 256 -15.36 -8.70 2.18
CA SER A 256 -14.03 -9.16 2.62
C SER A 256 -14.10 -10.32 3.60
N SER A 257 -15.17 -10.42 4.40
CA SER A 257 -15.42 -11.53 5.34
C SER A 257 -15.52 -12.89 4.64
N LEU A 258 -15.82 -12.92 3.34
CA LEU A 258 -15.87 -14.13 2.51
C LEU A 258 -14.50 -14.52 1.92
N TRP A 259 -13.45 -13.71 2.13
CA TRP A 259 -12.14 -13.90 1.49
C TRP A 259 -11.16 -14.67 2.39
N GLY A 260 -11.54 -15.87 2.82
CA GLY A 260 -10.79 -16.65 3.82
C GLY A 260 -9.31 -16.97 3.49
N ARG A 261 -8.87 -16.82 2.24
CA ARG A 261 -7.47 -17.04 1.80
C ARG A 261 -6.74 -15.77 1.34
N SER A 262 -7.33 -14.59 1.57
CA SER A 262 -6.74 -13.32 1.14
C SER A 262 -6.13 -12.59 2.32
N TRP A 263 -4.88 -12.16 2.20
CA TRP A 263 -4.26 -11.25 3.18
C TRP A 263 -5.08 -9.95 3.33
N LYS A 264 -5.71 -9.51 2.22
CA LYS A 264 -6.52 -8.30 2.16
C LYS A 264 -7.71 -8.35 3.11
N ARG A 265 -8.25 -9.54 3.43
CA ARG A 265 -9.29 -9.71 4.45
C ARG A 265 -8.80 -9.16 5.79
N TYR A 266 -7.68 -9.67 6.28
CA TYR A 266 -7.13 -9.31 7.59
C TYR A 266 -6.69 -7.84 7.61
N MET A 267 -6.15 -7.32 6.51
CA MET A 267 -5.81 -5.90 6.40
C MET A 267 -7.07 -5.03 6.50
N ILE A 268 -8.18 -5.42 5.86
CA ILE A 268 -9.45 -4.69 5.94
C ILE A 268 -10.03 -4.73 7.36
N GLU A 269 -9.90 -5.85 8.09
CA GLU A 269 -10.29 -5.94 9.50
C GLU A 269 -9.54 -4.90 10.34
N LEU A 270 -8.20 -4.87 10.25
CA LEU A 270 -7.36 -3.90 10.97
C LEU A 270 -7.69 -2.46 10.57
N ILE A 271 -7.83 -2.19 9.26
CA ILE A 271 -8.17 -0.86 8.74
C ILE A 271 -9.51 -0.38 9.30
N TYR A 272 -10.52 -1.26 9.35
CA TYR A 272 -11.83 -0.91 9.87
C TYR A 272 -11.76 -0.58 11.36
N LEU A 273 -11.08 -1.42 12.15
CA LEU A 273 -10.92 -1.24 13.60
C LEU A 273 -10.17 0.06 13.95
N ARG A 274 -9.15 0.42 13.18
CA ARG A 274 -8.32 1.61 13.42
C ARG A 274 -8.79 2.89 12.73
N GLY A 275 -9.77 2.79 11.84
CA GLY A 275 -10.16 3.90 10.97
C GLY A 275 -9.02 4.32 10.03
N TYR A 276 -8.18 3.38 9.59
CA TYR A 276 -7.05 3.69 8.71
C TYR A 276 -7.51 4.01 7.29
N VAL A 277 -6.73 4.82 6.57
CA VAL A 277 -7.03 5.25 5.20
C VAL A 277 -5.79 5.24 4.31
N MET A 278 -5.95 5.00 3.02
CA MET A 278 -4.91 5.06 2.00
C MET A 278 -5.23 6.19 1.03
N LEU A 279 -4.21 6.91 0.58
CA LEU A 279 -4.39 7.96 -0.42
C LEU A 279 -4.45 7.36 -1.83
N TYR A 280 -5.43 7.78 -2.61
CA TYR A 280 -5.65 7.37 -3.98
C TYR A 280 -5.56 8.55 -4.97
N PRO A 281 -4.98 8.33 -6.16
CA PRO A 281 -5.06 9.29 -7.26
C PRO A 281 -6.49 9.36 -7.81
N ASN A 282 -6.90 10.53 -8.33
CA ASN A 282 -8.21 10.75 -8.93
C ASN A 282 -8.11 11.57 -10.24
N TYR A 283 -7.14 11.22 -11.09
CA TYR A 283 -6.96 11.86 -12.38
C TYR A 283 -8.08 11.46 -13.37
N GLN A 284 -8.32 12.33 -14.34
CA GLN A 284 -9.32 12.13 -15.39
C GLN A 284 -9.16 10.78 -16.11
N ASN A 285 -10.28 10.16 -16.47
CA ASN A 285 -10.35 8.88 -17.19
C ASN A 285 -9.63 7.72 -16.47
N TYR A 286 -9.58 7.75 -15.14
CA TYR A 286 -8.85 6.77 -14.33
C TYR A 286 -7.34 6.73 -14.63
N THR A 287 -6.76 7.83 -15.11
CA THR A 287 -5.31 7.90 -15.31
C THR A 287 -4.60 7.55 -14.00
N SER A 288 -3.65 6.62 -14.07
CA SER A 288 -3.05 5.96 -12.91
C SER A 288 -1.53 5.86 -13.03
N PHE A 289 -0.90 5.55 -11.91
CA PHE A 289 0.53 5.25 -11.83
C PHE A 289 0.85 3.75 -11.86
N SER A 290 -0.16 2.89 -11.75
CA SER A 290 -0.09 1.46 -12.04
C SER A 290 -1.33 0.98 -12.80
N THR A 291 -1.21 -0.16 -13.48
CA THR A 291 -2.31 -0.85 -14.13
C THR A 291 -2.14 -2.36 -13.96
N ASN A 292 -3.24 -3.08 -13.82
CA ASN A 292 -3.22 -4.54 -13.62
C ASN A 292 -3.66 -5.25 -14.91
N TYR A 293 -2.85 -6.18 -15.40
CA TYR A 293 -3.12 -6.88 -16.66
C TYR A 293 -4.14 -8.02 -16.55
N ALA A 294 -4.64 -8.30 -15.33
CA ALA A 294 -5.61 -9.33 -14.96
C ALA A 294 -5.22 -10.72 -15.47
N GLU A 295 -3.94 -11.03 -15.34
CA GLU A 295 -3.39 -12.27 -15.86
C GLU A 295 -3.85 -13.47 -15.04
N LYS A 296 -3.89 -14.64 -15.69
CA LYS A 296 -4.34 -15.88 -15.04
C LYS A 296 -3.52 -16.14 -13.77
N GLY A 297 -4.22 -16.45 -12.68
CA GLY A 297 -3.65 -16.69 -11.36
C GLY A 297 -4.71 -17.14 -10.37
N VAL A 298 -4.42 -17.10 -9.07
CA VAL A 298 -5.34 -17.59 -8.01
C VAL A 298 -6.71 -16.88 -8.06
N HIS A 299 -6.73 -15.59 -8.41
CA HIS A 299 -7.95 -14.78 -8.49
C HIS A 299 -8.61 -14.73 -9.87
N TYR A 300 -7.92 -15.18 -10.94
CA TYR A 300 -8.41 -15.12 -12.32
C TYR A 300 -8.40 -16.51 -12.96
N LYS A 301 -9.57 -17.13 -13.05
CA LYS A 301 -9.82 -18.31 -13.89
C LYS A 301 -10.33 -17.84 -15.26
N VAL A 302 -9.82 -18.44 -16.34
CA VAL A 302 -10.15 -18.06 -17.73
C VAL A 302 -11.65 -18.25 -17.97
N ASN A 303 -12.40 -17.15 -18.00
CA ASN A 303 -13.71 -17.11 -18.66
C ASN A 303 -13.52 -16.49 -20.05
N LYS A 304 -14.25 -17.03 -21.04
CA LYS A 304 -14.21 -16.68 -22.48
C LYS A 304 -14.72 -15.25 -22.82
N GLY A 305 -14.44 -14.27 -21.98
CA GLY A 305 -14.73 -12.85 -22.20
C GLY A 305 -13.74 -12.01 -21.39
N GLY A 306 -12.77 -11.41 -22.08
CA GLY A 306 -11.65 -10.69 -21.47
C GLY A 306 -12.13 -9.64 -20.46
N ASN A 307 -11.79 -9.84 -19.19
CA ASN A 307 -12.13 -8.90 -18.12
C ASN A 307 -11.14 -7.72 -18.14
N ASN A 308 -11.30 -6.85 -19.15
CA ASN A 308 -10.55 -5.60 -19.34
C ASN A 308 -10.89 -4.51 -18.30
N LYS A 309 -11.64 -4.85 -17.24
CA LYS A 309 -12.23 -3.88 -16.30
C LYS A 309 -11.25 -3.38 -15.23
N LEU A 310 -10.11 -4.05 -15.05
CA LEU A 310 -9.04 -3.62 -14.13
C LEU A 310 -7.96 -2.80 -14.83
N ARG A 311 -7.91 -2.84 -16.16
CA ARG A 311 -6.94 -2.06 -16.90
C ARG A 311 -7.39 -0.61 -16.92
N VAL A 312 -6.53 0.23 -16.40
CA VAL A 312 -6.67 1.69 -16.39
C VAL A 312 -5.51 2.32 -17.17
N PRO A 313 -5.70 3.49 -17.77
CA PRO A 313 -4.63 4.15 -18.52
C PRO A 313 -3.50 4.58 -17.57
N LEU A 314 -2.26 4.25 -17.93
CA LEU A 314 -1.08 4.78 -17.24
C LEU A 314 -0.84 6.24 -17.62
N MET A 315 -0.38 7.04 -16.67
CA MET A 315 0.11 8.40 -16.93
C MET A 315 1.36 8.31 -17.82
N LYS A 316 1.26 8.78 -19.08
CA LYS A 316 2.36 8.74 -20.07
C LYS A 316 3.10 10.06 -20.24
N GLU A 317 2.50 11.16 -19.78
CA GLU A 317 3.06 12.50 -19.78
C GLU A 317 3.03 13.05 -18.36
N ASP A 318 3.96 13.96 -18.05
CA ASP A 318 4.00 14.61 -16.75
C ASP A 318 2.83 15.60 -16.61
N LYS A 319 1.74 15.08 -16.07
CA LYS A 319 0.51 15.81 -15.73
C LYS A 319 0.23 15.74 -14.24
N ILE A 320 1.26 15.44 -13.43
CA ILE A 320 1.08 15.26 -11.98
C ILE A 320 0.44 16.51 -11.38
N LEU A 321 1.05 17.69 -11.58
CA LEU A 321 0.48 18.93 -11.07
C LEU A 321 -0.78 19.34 -11.84
N LYS A 322 -0.74 19.34 -13.17
CA LYS A 322 -1.86 19.80 -14.01
C LYS A 322 -3.19 19.06 -13.79
N GLY A 323 -3.12 17.83 -13.32
CA GLY A 323 -4.31 17.03 -13.03
C GLY A 323 -4.77 17.08 -11.58
N LEU A 324 -4.08 17.81 -10.71
CA LEU A 324 -4.48 18.06 -9.33
C LEU A 324 -5.26 19.37 -9.22
N PRO A 325 -6.14 19.51 -8.21
CA PRO A 325 -6.78 20.79 -7.89
C PRO A 325 -5.74 21.89 -7.70
N ASP A 326 -5.97 23.06 -8.32
CA ASP A 326 -5.11 24.24 -8.21
C ASP A 326 -3.61 24.00 -8.55
N ASN A 327 -3.33 22.93 -9.30
CA ASN A 327 -2.00 22.47 -9.68
C ASN A 327 -1.07 22.09 -8.50
N HIS A 328 -1.63 21.72 -7.34
CA HIS A 328 -0.85 21.28 -6.19
C HIS A 328 -1.53 20.12 -5.47
N LEU A 329 -0.80 19.38 -4.63
CA LEU A 329 -1.48 18.44 -3.73
C LEU A 329 -2.31 19.26 -2.71
N PRO A 330 -3.56 18.90 -2.41
CA PRO A 330 -4.31 19.53 -1.32
C PRO A 330 -3.59 19.39 0.01
N ASN A 331 -3.92 20.21 1.02
CA ASN A 331 -3.46 19.90 2.38
C ASN A 331 -4.21 18.66 2.87
N PHE A 332 -3.65 17.96 3.87
CA PHE A 332 -4.21 16.70 4.32
C PHE A 332 -5.68 16.81 4.79
N ASN A 333 -6.03 17.88 5.50
CA ASN A 333 -7.40 18.14 5.97
C ASN A 333 -8.39 18.50 4.84
N ASP A 334 -7.89 18.88 3.67
CA ASP A 334 -8.69 19.23 2.50
C ASP A 334 -8.96 18.00 1.60
N LEU A 335 -8.41 16.84 1.94
CA LEU A 335 -8.64 15.60 1.22
C LEU A 335 -10.02 15.01 1.58
N PRO A 336 -10.87 14.69 0.58
CA PRO A 336 -12.07 13.90 0.83
C PRO A 336 -11.70 12.52 1.37
N THR A 337 -12.48 12.04 2.33
CA THR A 337 -12.31 10.72 2.93
C THR A 337 -13.49 9.82 2.60
N LEU A 338 -13.21 8.61 2.15
CA LEU A 338 -14.19 7.60 1.74
C LEU A 338 -14.09 6.35 2.64
N ASP A 339 -15.25 5.78 2.97
CA ASP A 339 -15.30 4.49 3.67
C ASP A 339 -15.05 3.29 2.72
N LEU A 340 -15.20 2.07 3.25
CA LEU A 340 -15.01 0.82 2.49
C LEU A 340 -15.95 0.69 1.27
N TRP A 341 -17.09 1.37 1.28
CA TRP A 341 -18.11 1.25 0.23
C TRP A 341 -18.07 2.40 -0.77
N GLY A 342 -17.26 3.43 -0.48
CA GLY A 342 -17.07 4.60 -1.34
C GLY A 342 -17.94 5.79 -0.97
N ASN A 343 -18.54 5.81 0.23
CA ASN A 343 -19.30 6.96 0.69
C ASN A 343 -18.37 8.00 1.32
N VAL A 344 -18.64 9.28 1.08
CA VAL A 344 -17.91 10.39 1.71
C VAL A 344 -18.27 10.43 3.19
N ILE A 345 -17.26 10.48 4.05
CA ILE A 345 -17.41 10.36 5.49
C ILE A 345 -16.33 11.18 6.21
N SER A 346 -16.57 11.56 7.47
CA SER A 346 -15.54 12.21 8.28
C SER A 346 -14.54 11.18 8.85
N PRO A 347 -13.27 11.59 9.08
CA PRO A 347 -12.30 10.77 9.81
C PRO A 347 -12.79 10.34 11.20
N GLU A 348 -13.52 11.21 11.91
CA GLU A 348 -14.04 10.93 13.25
C GLU A 348 -15.07 9.78 13.22
N GLU A 349 -15.93 9.75 12.21
CA GLU A 349 -16.95 8.71 12.07
C GLU A 349 -16.32 7.35 11.68
N LEU A 350 -15.22 7.35 10.91
CA LEU A 350 -14.42 6.15 10.66
C LEU A 350 -13.88 5.56 11.97
N ILE A 351 -13.30 6.40 12.82
CA ILE A 351 -12.72 6.01 14.11
C ILE A 351 -13.81 5.50 15.05
N GLN A 352 -14.95 6.19 15.13
CA GLN A 352 -16.08 5.77 15.97
C GLN A 352 -16.65 4.42 15.52
N ARG A 353 -16.79 4.16 14.21
CA ARG A 353 -17.21 2.85 13.69
C ARG A 353 -16.25 1.74 14.07
N GLY A 354 -14.94 1.97 13.94
CA GLY A 354 -13.91 1.03 14.35
C GLY A 354 -13.96 0.72 15.85
N ARG A 355 -14.07 1.74 16.69
CA ARG A 355 -14.20 1.62 18.16
C ARG A 355 -15.45 0.86 18.59
N LYS A 356 -16.57 1.08 17.88
CA LYS A 356 -17.81 0.35 18.14
C LYS A 356 -17.59 -1.15 17.93
N LEU A 357 -17.05 -1.54 16.77
CA LEU A 357 -16.73 -2.95 16.51
C LEU A 357 -15.72 -3.48 17.52
N HIS A 358 -14.65 -2.75 17.82
CA HIS A 358 -13.64 -3.12 18.81
C HIS A 358 -14.26 -3.46 20.18
N SER A 359 -15.22 -2.66 20.64
CA SER A 359 -15.94 -2.89 21.90
C SER A 359 -16.82 -4.15 21.88
N GLU A 360 -17.24 -4.61 20.70
CA GLU A 360 -18.05 -5.83 20.53
C GLU A 360 -17.16 -7.09 20.49
N ILE A 361 -15.92 -6.98 20.02
CA ILE A 361 -15.03 -8.13 19.74
C ILE A 361 -13.88 -8.34 20.73
N SER A 362 -13.56 -7.33 21.55
CA SER A 362 -12.40 -7.35 22.46
C SER A 362 -12.82 -7.04 23.89
N ARG A 363 -12.11 -7.64 24.85
CA ARG A 363 -12.25 -7.31 26.29
C ARG A 363 -11.47 -6.08 26.70
N CYS A 364 -10.47 -5.67 25.94
CA CYS A 364 -9.76 -4.42 26.18
C CYS A 364 -10.57 -3.28 25.57
N PRO A 365 -11.06 -2.33 26.39
CA PRO A 365 -11.86 -1.23 25.87
C PRO A 365 -11.02 -0.31 24.97
N PRO A 366 -11.63 0.35 23.97
CA PRO A 366 -10.95 1.37 23.19
C PRO A 366 -10.42 2.51 24.08
N SER A 367 -9.25 3.04 23.75
CA SER A 367 -8.64 4.15 24.50
C SER A 367 -9.43 5.45 24.38
N ASP A 368 -9.71 6.11 25.50
CA ASP A 368 -10.39 7.41 25.54
C ASP A 368 -9.57 8.54 24.87
N ILE A 369 -8.24 8.41 24.80
CA ILE A 369 -7.33 9.49 24.36
C ILE A 369 -7.06 9.43 22.83
N ASP A 370 -7.62 8.45 22.12
CA ASP A 370 -7.43 8.18 20.67
C ASP A 370 -5.98 8.13 20.18
N LYS A 371 -5.06 7.81 21.09
CA LYS A 371 -3.65 7.70 20.76
C LYS A 371 -3.38 6.37 20.04
N LEU A 372 -2.80 6.46 18.84
CA LEU A 372 -2.31 5.29 18.11
C LEU A 372 -1.04 4.73 18.75
N THR A 373 -1.07 3.44 19.07
CA THR A 373 0.07 2.66 19.58
C THR A 373 0.80 1.92 18.46
N TYR A 374 0.12 1.63 17.35
CA TYR A 374 0.55 0.71 16.29
C TYR A 374 0.86 -0.70 16.81
N ASP A 375 0.22 -1.09 17.90
CA ASP A 375 0.32 -2.42 18.51
C ASP A 375 -1.09 -3.03 18.52
N PRO A 376 -1.33 -4.15 17.81
CA PRO A 376 -2.66 -4.72 17.70
C PRO A 376 -3.12 -5.48 18.96
N GLN A 377 -2.27 -5.64 19.98
CA GLN A 377 -2.66 -6.37 21.21
C GLN A 377 -3.83 -5.69 21.93
N ASP A 378 -3.95 -4.36 21.84
CA ASP A 378 -5.09 -3.62 22.39
C ASP A 378 -6.43 -3.96 21.70
N LEU A 379 -6.38 -4.51 20.47
CA LEU A 379 -7.56 -4.97 19.72
C LEU A 379 -7.93 -6.44 19.99
N LEU A 380 -7.00 -7.24 20.51
CA LEU A 380 -7.08 -8.72 20.49
C LEU A 380 -7.18 -9.36 21.88
N CYS A 381 -7.68 -8.64 22.87
CA CYS A 381 -7.84 -9.16 24.23
C CYS A 381 -9.04 -10.10 24.33
N VAL A 382 -8.78 -11.34 24.75
CA VAL A 382 -9.76 -12.41 24.91
C VAL A 382 -9.97 -12.75 26.39
N ASP A 383 -11.04 -13.49 26.69
CA ASP A 383 -11.34 -13.95 28.05
C ASP A 383 -10.42 -15.13 28.43
N PRO A 384 -9.62 -15.04 29.51
CA PRO A 384 -8.70 -16.11 29.91
C PRO A 384 -9.40 -17.45 30.17
N SER A 385 -10.67 -17.43 30.57
CA SER A 385 -11.46 -18.65 30.78
C SER A 385 -11.80 -19.34 29.45
N ASN A 386 -12.05 -18.58 28.39
CA ASN A 386 -12.28 -19.12 27.06
C ASN A 386 -10.99 -19.63 26.42
N GLU A 387 -9.85 -18.99 26.70
CA GLU A 387 -8.53 -19.50 26.29
C GLU A 387 -8.28 -20.90 26.87
N LEU A 388 -8.48 -21.08 28.18
CA LEU A 388 -8.30 -22.37 28.86
C LEU A 388 -9.21 -23.46 28.27
N ILE A 389 -10.49 -23.16 28.08
CA ILE A 389 -11.46 -24.11 27.48
C ILE A 389 -11.08 -24.47 26.04
N ALA A 390 -10.57 -23.51 25.26
CA ALA A 390 -10.17 -23.77 23.89
C ALA A 390 -8.89 -24.62 23.81
N VAL A 391 -7.91 -24.37 24.68
CA VAL A 391 -6.69 -25.19 24.80
C VAL A 391 -7.05 -26.62 25.18
N GLU A 392 -7.95 -26.84 26.13
CA GLU A 392 -8.42 -28.17 26.52
C GLU A 392 -9.12 -28.90 25.36
N LYS A 393 -9.94 -28.19 24.58
CA LYS A 393 -10.63 -28.76 23.41
C LYS A 393 -9.68 -29.12 22.27
N ASP A 394 -8.64 -28.32 22.02
CA ASP A 394 -7.67 -28.61 20.98
C ASP A 394 -6.71 -29.75 21.37
N LEU A 395 -6.35 -29.87 22.65
CA LEU A 395 -5.63 -31.04 23.15
C LEU A 395 -6.45 -32.32 23.01
N ALA A 396 -7.77 -32.26 23.25
CA ALA A 396 -8.67 -33.41 23.11
C ALA A 396 -8.93 -33.84 21.66
N LYS A 397 -8.74 -32.95 20.66
CA LYS A 397 -8.86 -33.30 19.23
C LYS A 397 -7.59 -33.94 18.64
N ASN A 398 -6.45 -33.77 19.31
CA ASN A 398 -5.15 -34.27 18.88
C ASN A 398 -4.73 -35.58 19.58
N GLN A 399 -5.61 -36.14 20.41
CA GLN A 399 -5.57 -37.53 20.90
C GLN A 399 -6.52 -38.38 20.06
#